data_AF-A0A426Y7P9-F1
#
_entry.id   AF-A0A426Y7P9-F1
#
_cell.length_a   1.000
_cell.length_b   1.000
_cell.length_c   1.000
_cell.angle_alpha   90.00
_cell.angle_beta   90.00
_cell.angle_gamma   90.00
#
_symmetry.space_group_name_H-M   'P 1'
#
loop_
_entity.id
_entity.type
_entity.pdbx_description
1 polymer ?
#
loop_
_entity_poly.entity_id
_entity_poly.type
_entity_poly.pdbx_seq_one_letter_code
_entity_poly.pdbx_strand_id
1 'polypeptide(L)'
;VPCYQDLVCERKCQQVKDCGRHACKRRCCDGDCPPCPEICGRKLRCNNHKCPSPCHRGACAPCPLMVSISCSCGETQFEVPCGTEKNQKPPRCSRPCRISRLCRHKSECRSHKCHYGACPPCRLVCGDELSCGHKCKERCHGPVPPPNPEFTLKPTKKKLNKHLECVPGSPCLPCKEVIWVPCFGRHIGEERAMLCHHKSQFSCQNLCGNLLSCGNHYCTKPCHVLKNQTSTLDQYGQGDSNTEKQHQFLLNAVTKQGEPCEDCFLPCQKVREPSCPHPCPLPCHSSECPPCKVLVKRSCHCGTMVHAFECIHYNSLSNEEQRRIRSCGGPCHRKLPNCPHLCSEICHPDRCPSVDHCNRKVNVRCVCNNLKKEWLCQEVLKAYCSSGRDPKDIPKNQFGVGILACSTECENKVKVVKSELQHRKANETKDHPVAEIASVPKRRRRRERNQEARRASKFQIIKSTIQRGLIISLIFMVIIASVYYGYKGLFLLSDWMNEMEEQRLNRRTAVPRFN
;
A
#
# COMPACT_ATOMS: atom_id res chain seq x y z
N VAL A 1 -83.58 -102.54 12.56
CA VAL A 1 -84.31 -101.27 12.38
C VAL A 1 -85.80 -101.61 12.29
N PRO A 2 -86.67 -101.06 13.17
CA PRO A 2 -88.10 -101.37 13.21
C PRO A 2 -88.87 -100.79 12.00
N CYS A 3 -89.95 -101.47 11.61
CA CYS A 3 -90.67 -101.31 10.33
C CYS A 3 -91.59 -100.08 10.20
N TYR A 4 -91.51 -99.09 11.09
CA TYR A 4 -92.44 -97.94 11.14
C TYR A 4 -91.77 -96.55 11.04
N GLN A 5 -90.51 -96.48 10.64
CA GLN A 5 -89.83 -95.21 10.36
C GLN A 5 -89.62 -95.01 8.86
N ASP A 6 -90.17 -93.93 8.32
CA ASP A 6 -89.84 -93.46 6.97
C ASP A 6 -88.33 -93.18 6.90
N LEU A 7 -87.60 -93.95 6.08
CA LEU A 7 -86.19 -93.73 5.81
C LEU A 7 -86.02 -92.46 4.97
N VAL A 8 -85.96 -91.30 5.64
CA VAL A 8 -85.59 -90.04 4.98
C VAL A 8 -84.10 -90.05 4.73
N CYS A 9 -83.70 -90.02 3.46
CA CYS A 9 -82.29 -89.94 3.09
C CYS A 9 -81.67 -88.62 3.61
N GLU A 10 -80.60 -88.73 4.40
CA GLU A 10 -79.88 -87.57 4.96
C GLU A 10 -78.61 -87.23 4.16
N ARG A 11 -78.33 -87.96 3.07
CA ARG A 11 -77.12 -87.74 2.26
C ARG A 11 -77.18 -86.38 1.56
N LYS A 12 -76.33 -85.47 1.99
CA LYS A 12 -76.08 -84.20 1.29
C LYS A 12 -75.25 -84.49 0.05
N CYS A 13 -75.67 -83.94 -1.09
CA CYS A 13 -74.84 -83.97 -2.29
C CYS A 13 -73.54 -83.19 -2.02
N GLN A 14 -72.39 -83.70 -2.48
CA GLN A 14 -71.11 -82.99 -2.44
C GLN A 14 -70.61 -82.63 -3.84
N GLN A 15 -71.40 -82.94 -4.87
CA GLN A 15 -71.01 -82.62 -6.25
C GLN A 15 -71.00 -81.12 -6.48
N VAL A 16 -70.00 -80.68 -7.22
CA VAL A 16 -69.87 -79.28 -7.64
C VAL A 16 -70.94 -79.02 -8.70
N LYS A 17 -71.78 -78.01 -8.47
CA LYS A 17 -72.78 -77.57 -9.46
C LYS A 17 -72.10 -77.18 -10.76
N ASP A 18 -72.86 -77.06 -11.83
CA ASP A 18 -72.32 -76.71 -13.14
C ASP A 18 -71.40 -75.48 -13.14
N CYS A 19 -71.63 -74.50 -12.28
CA CYS A 19 -70.72 -73.36 -12.14
C CYS A 19 -69.25 -73.70 -11.78
N GLY A 20 -68.92 -74.93 -11.38
CA GLY A 20 -67.56 -75.37 -11.08
C GLY A 20 -66.98 -74.83 -9.77
N ARG A 21 -67.74 -74.04 -9.01
CA ARG A 21 -67.28 -73.35 -7.79
C ARG A 21 -68.11 -73.65 -6.53
N HIS A 22 -69.41 -73.88 -6.68
CA HIS A 22 -70.32 -74.03 -5.56
C HIS A 22 -70.83 -75.47 -5.47
N ALA A 23 -70.73 -76.08 -4.29
CA ALA A 23 -71.22 -77.43 -4.03
C ALA A 23 -72.75 -77.47 -3.93
N CYS A 24 -73.37 -78.57 -4.39
CA CYS A 24 -74.80 -78.77 -4.26
C CYS A 24 -75.18 -79.14 -2.82
N LYS A 25 -75.73 -78.21 -2.03
CA LYS A 25 -76.12 -78.48 -0.64
C LYS A 25 -77.50 -79.17 -0.48
N ARG A 26 -78.11 -79.70 -1.56
CA ARG A 26 -79.40 -80.42 -1.49
C ARG A 26 -79.23 -81.79 -0.84
N ARG A 27 -80.19 -82.20 -0.01
CA ARG A 27 -80.31 -83.57 0.50
C ARG A 27 -80.92 -84.43 -0.62
N CYS A 28 -80.29 -85.55 -0.93
CA CYS A 28 -80.71 -86.51 -1.96
C CYS A 28 -80.88 -85.86 -3.35
N CYS A 29 -79.77 -85.39 -3.96
CA CYS A 29 -79.77 -84.91 -5.37
C CYS A 29 -79.55 -86.12 -6.30
N ASP A 30 -80.41 -86.29 -7.31
CA ASP A 30 -80.35 -87.40 -8.29
C ASP A 30 -79.31 -87.21 -9.40
N GLY A 31 -78.36 -86.27 -9.22
CA GLY A 31 -77.35 -85.91 -10.22
C GLY A 31 -77.69 -84.65 -11.03
N ASP A 32 -78.98 -84.36 -11.26
CA ASP A 32 -79.44 -83.15 -11.94
C ASP A 32 -79.59 -81.98 -10.96
N CYS A 33 -78.47 -81.41 -10.54
CA CYS A 33 -78.48 -80.31 -9.57
C CYS A 33 -78.69 -78.94 -10.28
N PRO A 34 -79.61 -78.08 -9.80
CA PRO A 34 -80.02 -76.86 -10.50
C PRO A 34 -78.90 -75.79 -10.60
N PRO A 35 -79.00 -74.85 -11.56
CA PRO A 35 -78.01 -73.79 -11.75
C PRO A 35 -77.78 -72.99 -10.46
N CYS A 36 -76.56 -72.50 -10.30
CA CYS A 36 -76.17 -71.84 -9.06
C CYS A 36 -76.83 -70.44 -8.95
N PRO A 37 -77.60 -70.16 -7.88
CA PRO A 37 -78.24 -68.87 -7.67
C PRO A 37 -77.28 -67.80 -7.12
N GLU A 38 -76.03 -68.17 -6.82
CA GLU A 38 -75.05 -67.25 -6.24
C GLU A 38 -74.50 -66.29 -7.31
N ILE A 39 -74.19 -65.07 -6.90
CA ILE A 39 -73.54 -64.08 -7.76
C ILE A 39 -72.08 -64.51 -7.95
N CYS A 40 -71.56 -64.34 -9.17
CA CYS A 40 -70.20 -64.74 -9.54
C CYS A 40 -69.12 -64.14 -8.62
N GLY A 41 -69.20 -62.84 -8.32
CA GLY A 41 -68.33 -62.14 -7.36
C GLY A 41 -66.84 -62.06 -7.74
N ARG A 42 -66.41 -62.66 -8.86
CA ARG A 42 -65.05 -62.58 -9.40
C ARG A 42 -64.70 -61.12 -9.77
N LYS A 43 -63.44 -60.71 -9.60
CA LYS A 43 -62.97 -59.39 -10.05
C LYS A 43 -63.06 -59.33 -11.59
N LEU A 44 -63.69 -58.29 -12.11
CA LEU A 44 -63.76 -58.02 -13.55
C LEU A 44 -62.38 -57.64 -14.09
N ARG A 45 -62.21 -57.67 -15.41
CA ARG A 45 -60.94 -57.30 -16.09
C ARG A 45 -60.47 -55.87 -15.78
N CYS A 46 -61.38 -54.99 -15.33
CA CYS A 46 -61.04 -53.63 -14.88
C CYS A 46 -60.38 -53.58 -13.49
N ASN A 47 -60.25 -54.70 -12.77
CA ASN A 47 -59.66 -54.88 -11.42
C ASN A 47 -60.29 -54.05 -10.27
N ASN A 48 -61.14 -53.07 -10.58
CA ASN A 48 -61.80 -52.20 -9.62
C ASN A 48 -63.21 -52.69 -9.22
N HIS A 49 -63.87 -53.50 -10.06
CA HIS A 49 -65.26 -53.93 -9.85
C HIS A 49 -65.39 -55.46 -9.77
N LYS A 50 -66.39 -55.93 -9.01
CA LYS A 50 -66.77 -57.35 -8.89
C LYS A 50 -67.91 -57.67 -9.86
N CYS A 51 -67.94 -58.89 -10.39
CA CYS A 51 -68.95 -59.34 -11.35
C CYS A 51 -70.34 -59.46 -10.68
N PRO A 52 -71.34 -58.67 -11.10
CA PRO A 52 -72.70 -58.73 -10.54
C PRO A 52 -73.57 -59.83 -11.16
N SER A 53 -73.09 -60.51 -12.20
CA SER A 53 -73.89 -61.52 -12.90
C SER A 53 -74.06 -62.80 -12.05
N PRO A 54 -75.11 -63.59 -12.31
CA PRO A 54 -75.24 -64.94 -11.77
C PRO A 54 -73.98 -65.77 -12.07
N CYS A 55 -73.76 -66.81 -11.26
CA CYS A 55 -72.62 -67.69 -11.44
C CYS A 55 -72.63 -68.30 -12.85
N HIS A 56 -71.54 -68.11 -13.58
CA HIS A 56 -71.42 -68.50 -14.97
C HIS A 56 -70.10 -69.24 -15.21
N ARG A 57 -70.04 -70.08 -16.25
CA ARG A 57 -68.80 -70.69 -16.72
C ARG A 57 -67.99 -69.68 -17.57
N GLY A 58 -66.67 -69.78 -17.58
CA GLY A 58 -65.79 -68.91 -18.38
C GLY A 58 -65.43 -67.56 -17.73
N ALA A 59 -64.83 -66.67 -18.52
CA ALA A 59 -64.40 -65.33 -18.09
C ALA A 59 -65.60 -64.38 -17.94
N CYS A 60 -65.54 -63.47 -16.96
CA CYS A 60 -66.61 -62.49 -16.76
C CYS A 60 -66.68 -61.50 -17.94
N ALA A 61 -67.89 -61.03 -18.24
CA ALA A 61 -68.13 -59.97 -19.21
C ALA A 61 -67.35 -58.68 -18.84
N PRO A 62 -67.05 -57.79 -19.82
CA PRO A 62 -66.46 -56.49 -19.55
C PRO A 62 -67.28 -55.69 -18.53
N CYS A 63 -66.63 -54.74 -17.86
CA CYS A 63 -67.33 -53.89 -16.89
C CYS A 63 -68.34 -52.98 -17.62
N PRO A 64 -69.62 -52.94 -17.21
CA PRO A 64 -70.64 -52.09 -17.84
C PRO A 64 -70.52 -50.62 -17.43
N LEU A 65 -69.64 -50.30 -16.48
CA LEU A 65 -69.49 -48.94 -15.94
C LEU A 65 -68.58 -48.11 -16.85
N MET A 66 -68.98 -46.86 -17.07
CA MET A 66 -68.19 -45.84 -17.75
C MET A 66 -67.46 -44.98 -16.71
N VAL A 67 -66.24 -44.56 -17.02
CA VAL A 67 -65.42 -43.66 -16.20
C VAL A 67 -65.15 -42.40 -17.00
N SER A 68 -65.29 -41.24 -16.37
CA SER A 68 -65.01 -39.95 -17.02
C SER A 68 -63.54 -39.56 -16.89
N ILE A 69 -62.95 -39.13 -18.00
CA ILE A 69 -61.61 -38.54 -18.08
C ILE A 69 -61.76 -37.06 -18.39
N SER A 70 -61.21 -36.18 -17.55
CA SER A 70 -61.29 -34.72 -17.69
C SER A 70 -59.93 -34.07 -17.95
N CYS A 71 -59.91 -32.87 -18.58
CA CYS A 71 -58.72 -32.02 -18.72
C CYS A 71 -58.12 -31.65 -17.35
N SER A 72 -56.90 -31.12 -17.31
CA SER A 72 -56.32 -30.53 -16.09
C SER A 72 -57.19 -29.41 -15.49
N CYS A 73 -57.99 -28.74 -16.33
CA CYS A 73 -58.95 -27.73 -15.94
C CYS A 73 -60.28 -28.25 -15.36
N GLY A 74 -60.60 -29.54 -15.55
CA GLY A 74 -61.89 -30.16 -15.22
C GLY A 74 -63.05 -29.86 -16.18
N GLU A 75 -62.89 -28.94 -17.13
CA GLU A 75 -64.00 -28.44 -17.94
C GLU A 75 -64.38 -29.30 -19.15
N THR A 76 -63.39 -29.86 -19.84
CA THR A 76 -63.62 -30.77 -20.97
C THR A 76 -63.44 -32.20 -20.47
N GLN A 77 -64.47 -33.01 -20.63
CA GLN A 77 -64.47 -34.41 -20.18
C GLN A 77 -65.09 -35.32 -21.24
N PHE A 78 -64.68 -36.59 -21.24
CA PHE A 78 -65.26 -37.64 -22.06
C PHE A 78 -65.34 -38.94 -21.27
N GLU A 79 -66.23 -39.83 -21.68
CA GLU A 79 -66.47 -41.10 -20.97
C GLU A 79 -65.82 -42.27 -21.71
N VAL A 80 -65.21 -43.18 -20.95
CA VAL A 80 -64.57 -44.39 -21.47
C VAL A 80 -64.99 -45.62 -20.68
N PRO A 81 -65.05 -46.80 -21.30
CA PRO A 81 -65.34 -48.04 -20.57
C PRO A 81 -64.30 -48.31 -19.48
N CYS A 82 -64.77 -48.70 -18.30
CA CYS A 82 -63.92 -49.01 -17.15
C CYS A 82 -62.93 -50.14 -17.48
N GLY A 83 -61.64 -49.90 -17.20
CA GLY A 83 -60.49 -50.75 -17.52
C GLY A 83 -59.66 -50.26 -18.71
N THR A 84 -60.15 -49.31 -19.49
CA THR A 84 -59.43 -48.75 -20.67
C THR A 84 -58.84 -47.37 -20.41
N GLU A 85 -59.13 -46.76 -19.26
CA GLU A 85 -58.79 -45.38 -18.94
C GLU A 85 -57.29 -45.07 -19.07
N LYS A 86 -56.42 -46.00 -18.66
CA LYS A 86 -54.96 -45.83 -18.70
C LYS A 86 -54.38 -45.75 -20.10
N ASN A 87 -55.09 -46.27 -21.09
CA ASN A 87 -54.64 -46.31 -22.49
C ASN A 87 -55.19 -45.13 -23.31
N GLN A 88 -56.04 -44.29 -22.70
CA GLN A 88 -56.68 -43.16 -23.36
C GLN A 88 -55.91 -41.88 -23.09
N LYS A 89 -55.68 -41.10 -24.15
CA LYS A 89 -55.04 -39.78 -24.04
C LYS A 89 -56.03 -38.78 -23.45
N PRO A 90 -55.57 -37.82 -22.63
CA PRO A 90 -56.43 -36.78 -22.10
C PRO A 90 -57.08 -35.93 -23.20
N PRO A 91 -58.26 -35.35 -22.95
CA PRO A 91 -58.93 -34.53 -23.94
C PRO A 91 -58.17 -33.23 -24.16
N ARG A 92 -58.04 -32.80 -25.42
CA ARG A 92 -57.43 -31.50 -25.76
C ARG A 92 -58.42 -30.38 -25.45
N CYS A 93 -58.13 -29.58 -24.45
CA CYS A 93 -58.96 -28.44 -24.10
C CYS A 93 -58.52 -27.18 -24.84
N SER A 94 -59.47 -26.43 -25.41
CA SER A 94 -59.25 -25.17 -26.14
C SER A 94 -59.19 -23.94 -25.23
N ARG A 95 -59.60 -24.07 -23.96
CA ARG A 95 -59.58 -22.94 -23.01
C ARG A 95 -58.15 -22.53 -22.63
N PRO A 96 -57.95 -21.25 -22.27
CA PRO A 96 -56.67 -20.78 -21.77
C PRO A 96 -56.29 -21.50 -20.47
N CYS A 97 -54.99 -21.75 -20.28
CA CYS A 97 -54.48 -22.32 -19.04
C CYS A 97 -54.77 -21.37 -17.86
N ARG A 98 -55.24 -21.92 -16.73
CA ARG A 98 -55.53 -21.16 -15.49
C ARG A 98 -54.28 -20.83 -14.65
N ILE A 99 -53.10 -21.32 -15.06
CA ILE A 99 -51.84 -21.04 -14.36
C ILE A 99 -51.29 -19.69 -14.80
N SER A 100 -51.23 -18.77 -13.84
CA SER A 100 -50.60 -17.46 -14.03
C SER A 100 -49.09 -17.60 -14.22
N ARG A 101 -48.53 -16.82 -15.16
CA ARG A 101 -47.08 -16.68 -15.30
C ARG A 101 -46.51 -15.99 -14.05
N LEU A 102 -45.37 -16.50 -13.57
CA LEU A 102 -44.68 -15.92 -12.41
C LEU A 102 -43.58 -14.93 -12.82
N CYS A 103 -43.19 -14.87 -14.10
CA CYS A 103 -42.26 -13.87 -14.61
C CYS A 103 -42.86 -12.45 -14.61
N ARG A 104 -42.01 -11.42 -14.70
CA ARG A 104 -42.41 -10.00 -14.78
C ARG A 104 -43.35 -9.67 -15.94
N HIS A 105 -43.26 -10.40 -17.05
CA HIS A 105 -44.09 -10.26 -18.24
C HIS A 105 -45.53 -10.80 -18.09
N LYS A 106 -46.15 -10.72 -16.91
CA LYS A 106 -47.43 -11.40 -16.59
C LYS A 106 -48.53 -11.10 -17.62
N SER A 107 -48.73 -9.83 -17.95
CA SER A 107 -49.76 -9.31 -18.86
C SER A 107 -49.37 -9.44 -20.34
N GLU A 108 -48.08 -9.30 -20.65
CA GLU A 108 -47.56 -9.29 -22.02
C GLU A 108 -47.33 -10.70 -22.59
N CYS A 109 -47.23 -11.70 -21.72
CA CYS A 109 -47.15 -13.10 -22.14
C CYS A 109 -48.41 -13.54 -22.87
N ARG A 110 -48.25 -13.97 -24.13
CA ARG A 110 -49.34 -14.61 -24.88
C ARG A 110 -49.93 -15.79 -24.09
N SER A 111 -51.26 -15.82 -24.00
CA SER A 111 -51.98 -16.93 -23.39
C SER A 111 -51.75 -18.22 -24.18
N HIS A 112 -51.81 -19.35 -23.48
CA HIS A 112 -51.67 -20.67 -24.09
C HIS A 112 -52.80 -21.58 -23.62
N LYS A 113 -53.08 -22.63 -24.41
CA LYS A 113 -54.17 -23.57 -24.14
C LYS A 113 -53.87 -24.46 -22.93
N CYS A 114 -54.91 -25.02 -22.35
CA CYS A 114 -54.81 -26.03 -21.30
C CYS A 114 -53.96 -27.24 -21.77
N HIS A 115 -53.07 -27.69 -20.90
CA HIS A 115 -52.09 -28.74 -21.14
C HIS A 115 -51.84 -29.52 -19.84
N TYR A 116 -51.15 -30.65 -19.97
CA TYR A 116 -50.58 -31.42 -18.85
C TYR A 116 -49.06 -31.21 -18.82
N GLY A 117 -48.43 -31.35 -17.65
CA GLY A 117 -47.01 -31.08 -17.48
C GLY A 117 -46.66 -29.59 -17.41
N ALA A 118 -45.41 -29.24 -17.75
CA ALA A 118 -44.88 -27.89 -17.60
C ALA A 118 -45.52 -26.88 -18.57
N CYS A 119 -45.78 -25.66 -18.06
CA CYS A 119 -46.22 -24.55 -18.90
C CYS A 119 -45.10 -24.15 -19.88
N PRO A 120 -45.40 -23.86 -21.17
CA PRO A 120 -44.40 -23.44 -22.15
C PRO A 120 -43.62 -22.20 -21.66
N PRO A 121 -42.30 -22.06 -21.81
CA PRO A 121 -41.56 -20.92 -21.24
C PRO A 121 -41.95 -19.56 -21.88
N CYS A 122 -41.66 -18.47 -21.17
CA CYS A 122 -41.80 -17.12 -21.71
C CYS A 122 -40.74 -16.87 -22.81
N ARG A 123 -41.14 -16.27 -23.94
CA ARG A 123 -40.26 -15.97 -25.08
C ARG A 123 -39.88 -14.49 -25.17
N LEU A 124 -40.37 -13.65 -24.26
CA LEU A 124 -40.05 -12.23 -24.20
C LEU A 124 -38.63 -12.04 -23.68
N VAL A 125 -37.99 -10.94 -24.09
CA VAL A 125 -36.66 -10.53 -23.61
C VAL A 125 -36.79 -10.04 -22.17
N CYS A 126 -35.82 -10.33 -21.30
CA CYS A 126 -35.91 -10.02 -19.87
C CYS A 126 -36.08 -8.52 -19.58
N GLY A 127 -35.28 -7.67 -20.26
CA GLY A 127 -35.42 -6.20 -20.19
C GLY A 127 -35.02 -5.55 -18.85
N ASP A 128 -34.77 -6.35 -17.82
CA ASP A 128 -34.36 -5.90 -16.49
C ASP A 128 -33.05 -5.11 -16.50
N GLU A 129 -32.98 -4.06 -15.68
CA GLU A 129 -31.78 -3.26 -15.50
C GLU A 129 -30.74 -4.04 -14.68
N LEU A 130 -29.58 -4.27 -15.28
CA LEU A 130 -28.41 -4.85 -14.61
C LEU A 130 -27.78 -3.78 -13.70
N SER A 131 -26.98 -4.22 -12.72
CA SER A 131 -26.24 -3.33 -11.81
C SER A 131 -25.34 -2.30 -12.52
N CYS A 132 -24.99 -2.54 -13.78
CA CYS A 132 -24.18 -1.64 -14.61
C CYS A 132 -25.00 -0.61 -15.41
N GLY A 133 -26.33 -0.58 -15.26
CA GLY A 133 -27.25 0.31 -16.00
C GLY A 133 -27.70 -0.22 -17.37
N HIS A 134 -27.12 -1.32 -17.87
CA HIS A 134 -27.53 -1.92 -19.14
C HIS A 134 -28.75 -2.84 -18.97
N LYS A 135 -29.55 -2.98 -20.04
CA LYS A 135 -30.75 -3.84 -20.05
C LYS A 135 -30.41 -5.27 -20.42
N CYS A 136 -31.00 -6.24 -19.71
CA CYS A 136 -30.80 -7.66 -19.98
C CYS A 136 -31.42 -8.07 -21.35
N LYS A 137 -30.57 -8.52 -22.28
CA LYS A 137 -30.95 -8.97 -23.63
C LYS A 137 -31.30 -10.46 -23.73
N GLU A 138 -31.14 -11.20 -22.64
CA GLU A 138 -31.43 -12.63 -22.60
C GLU A 138 -32.96 -12.88 -22.60
N ARG A 139 -33.36 -14.09 -23.01
CA ARG A 139 -34.77 -14.51 -22.89
C ARG A 139 -35.16 -14.54 -21.42
N CYS A 140 -36.44 -14.27 -21.15
CA CYS A 140 -36.98 -14.22 -19.80
C CYS A 140 -36.60 -15.48 -18.99
N HIS A 141 -35.77 -15.27 -17.98
CA HIS A 141 -35.30 -16.27 -17.02
C HIS A 141 -36.01 -16.10 -15.66
N GLY A 142 -37.23 -15.54 -15.69
CA GLY A 142 -38.05 -15.39 -14.51
C GLY A 142 -38.52 -16.73 -13.94
N PRO A 143 -39.07 -16.75 -12.71
CA PRO A 143 -39.53 -17.97 -12.08
C PRO A 143 -40.54 -18.69 -12.97
N VAL A 144 -40.35 -20.00 -13.12
CA VAL A 144 -41.24 -20.88 -13.90
C VAL A 144 -42.32 -21.41 -12.95
N PRO A 145 -43.61 -21.32 -13.30
CA PRO A 145 -44.66 -21.92 -12.47
C PRO A 145 -44.45 -23.45 -12.38
N PRO A 146 -44.82 -24.08 -11.25
CA PRO A 146 -44.71 -25.52 -11.11
C PRO A 146 -45.50 -26.23 -12.23
N PRO A 147 -44.99 -27.37 -12.73
CA PRO A 147 -45.68 -28.12 -13.78
C PRO A 147 -47.05 -28.59 -13.29
N ASN A 148 -48.02 -28.64 -14.20
CA ASN A 148 -49.27 -29.33 -13.92
C ASN A 148 -48.96 -30.79 -13.54
N PRO A 149 -49.72 -31.37 -12.58
CA PRO A 149 -49.58 -32.77 -12.26
C PRO A 149 -49.67 -33.62 -13.53
N GLU A 150 -48.82 -34.64 -13.59
CA GLU A 150 -48.88 -35.60 -14.68
C GLU A 150 -50.26 -36.27 -14.70
N PHE A 151 -50.70 -36.66 -15.90
CA PHE A 151 -51.99 -37.30 -16.05
C PHE A 151 -51.95 -38.69 -15.41
N THR A 152 -52.45 -38.80 -14.17
CA THR A 152 -52.61 -40.07 -13.46
C THR A 152 -54.06 -40.25 -13.02
N LEU A 153 -54.66 -41.40 -13.34
CA LEU A 153 -56.08 -41.69 -13.12
C LEU A 153 -56.43 -42.13 -11.68
N LYS A 154 -55.78 -41.55 -10.67
CA LYS A 154 -56.18 -41.73 -9.27
C LYS A 154 -56.27 -40.36 -8.58
N PRO A 155 -57.49 -39.90 -8.22
CA PRO A 155 -57.64 -38.65 -7.50
C PRO A 155 -57.38 -38.89 -6.00
N THR A 156 -56.17 -38.62 -5.53
CA THR A 156 -55.96 -38.36 -4.10
C THR A 156 -56.02 -36.85 -3.88
N LYS A 157 -57.13 -36.42 -3.26
CA LYS A 157 -57.38 -35.13 -2.60
C LYS A 157 -56.78 -33.89 -3.31
N LYS A 158 -57.68 -33.07 -3.85
CA LYS A 158 -57.42 -31.72 -4.38
C LYS A 158 -56.62 -30.91 -3.35
N LYS A 159 -55.29 -30.80 -3.51
CA LYS A 159 -54.48 -29.87 -2.73
C LYS A 159 -54.84 -28.46 -3.18
N LEU A 160 -55.37 -27.68 -2.25
CA LEU A 160 -55.53 -26.24 -2.40
C LEU A 160 -54.15 -25.64 -2.63
N ASN A 161 -53.92 -25.06 -3.82
CA ASN A 161 -52.68 -24.37 -4.14
C ASN A 161 -52.55 -23.17 -3.20
N LYS A 162 -51.70 -23.33 -2.17
CA LYS A 162 -51.26 -22.25 -1.30
C LYS A 162 -50.64 -21.16 -2.18
N HIS A 163 -50.94 -19.91 -1.87
CA HIS A 163 -50.39 -18.73 -2.52
C HIS A 163 -48.85 -18.84 -2.55
N LEU A 164 -48.30 -19.18 -3.72
CA LEU A 164 -46.86 -19.20 -3.95
C LEU A 164 -46.43 -17.75 -4.06
N GLU A 165 -45.87 -17.23 -2.96
CA GLU A 165 -45.09 -16.01 -3.01
C GLU A 165 -44.01 -16.14 -4.08
N CYS A 166 -43.76 -15.04 -4.78
CA CYS A 166 -42.84 -14.96 -5.90
C CYS A 166 -41.43 -15.31 -5.40
N VAL A 167 -41.03 -16.58 -5.50
CA VAL A 167 -39.66 -17.01 -5.24
C VAL A 167 -38.75 -16.26 -6.22
N PRO A 168 -37.66 -15.63 -5.76
CA PRO A 168 -36.73 -14.96 -6.67
C PRO A 168 -36.27 -15.93 -7.75
N GLY A 169 -36.51 -15.59 -9.02
CA GLY A 169 -36.01 -16.35 -10.14
C GLY A 169 -34.48 -16.33 -10.21
N SER A 170 -33.90 -17.00 -11.20
CA SER A 170 -32.46 -16.88 -11.43
C SER A 170 -32.09 -15.42 -11.70
N PRO A 171 -31.06 -14.88 -11.02
CA PRO A 171 -30.61 -13.52 -11.25
C PRO A 171 -30.17 -13.34 -12.71
N CYS A 172 -30.26 -12.11 -13.21
CA CYS A 172 -29.79 -11.81 -14.55
C CYS A 172 -28.30 -12.15 -14.69
N LEU A 173 -27.92 -12.69 -15.84
CA LEU A 173 -26.51 -12.92 -16.17
C LEU A 173 -25.73 -11.59 -16.19
N PRO A 174 -24.41 -11.64 -15.93
CA PRO A 174 -23.57 -10.45 -16.01
C PRO A 174 -23.59 -9.80 -17.39
N CYS A 175 -23.37 -8.49 -17.45
CA CYS A 175 -23.45 -7.74 -18.69
C CYS A 175 -22.33 -8.12 -19.68
N LYS A 176 -22.75 -8.49 -20.90
CA LYS A 176 -21.87 -8.86 -22.02
C LYS A 176 -21.61 -7.71 -23.01
N GLU A 177 -22.06 -6.50 -22.72
CA GLU A 177 -21.85 -5.36 -23.62
C GLU A 177 -20.39 -4.93 -23.60
N VAL A 178 -19.82 -4.65 -24.76
CA VAL A 178 -18.46 -4.12 -24.89
C VAL A 178 -18.52 -2.61 -24.73
N ILE A 179 -17.71 -2.10 -23.81
CA ILE A 179 -17.54 -0.68 -23.55
C ILE A 179 -16.08 -0.28 -23.74
N TRP A 180 -15.85 0.98 -24.09
CA TRP A 180 -14.52 1.58 -24.12
C TRP A 180 -14.19 2.09 -22.72
N VAL A 181 -13.12 1.55 -22.14
CA VAL A 181 -12.65 1.96 -20.81
C VAL A 181 -11.34 2.72 -20.99
N PRO A 182 -11.27 4.00 -20.60
CA PRO A 182 -10.04 4.78 -20.68
C PRO A 182 -9.04 4.29 -19.64
N CYS A 183 -7.76 4.53 -19.91
CA CYS A 183 -6.67 4.29 -18.97
C CYS A 183 -6.94 5.06 -17.66
N PHE A 184 -6.82 4.39 -16.51
CA PHE A 184 -7.06 5.04 -15.22
C PHE A 184 -6.03 6.16 -14.91
N GLY A 185 -4.85 6.11 -15.53
CA GLY A 185 -3.83 7.16 -15.47
C GLY A 185 -4.18 8.38 -16.34
N ARG A 186 -5.33 8.35 -17.03
CA ARG A 186 -5.81 9.39 -17.96
C ARG A 186 -4.81 9.73 -19.07
N HIS A 187 -4.09 8.71 -19.55
CA HIS A 187 -3.23 8.88 -20.71
C HIS A 187 -4.07 9.07 -21.96
N ILE A 188 -3.76 10.13 -22.71
CA ILE A 188 -4.51 10.53 -23.90
C ILE A 188 -4.38 9.42 -24.96
N GLY A 189 -5.51 8.95 -25.50
CA GLY A 189 -5.56 7.95 -26.57
C GLY A 189 -5.42 6.49 -26.13
N GLU A 190 -5.23 6.23 -24.83
CA GLU A 190 -5.11 4.88 -24.27
C GLU A 190 -6.46 4.38 -23.77
N GLU A 191 -7.28 3.85 -24.69
CA GLU A 191 -8.58 3.23 -24.39
C GLU A 191 -8.59 1.76 -24.79
N ARG A 192 -9.25 0.91 -24.00
CA ARG A 192 -9.37 -0.52 -24.29
C ARG A 192 -10.83 -0.97 -24.28
N ALA A 193 -11.23 -1.69 -25.32
CA ALA A 193 -12.51 -2.37 -25.39
C ALA A 193 -12.57 -3.51 -24.35
N MET A 194 -13.52 -3.43 -23.43
CA MET A 194 -13.71 -4.41 -22.35
C MET A 194 -15.19 -4.75 -22.15
N LEU A 195 -15.45 -5.93 -21.62
CA LEU A 195 -16.81 -6.32 -21.23
C LEU A 195 -17.26 -5.48 -20.04
N CYS A 196 -18.50 -5.02 -20.07
CA CYS A 196 -19.10 -4.19 -19.04
C CYS A 196 -19.11 -4.87 -17.67
N HIS A 197 -19.25 -6.20 -17.57
CA HIS A 197 -19.09 -6.86 -16.28
C HIS A 197 -17.65 -6.81 -15.74
N HIS A 198 -16.67 -6.72 -16.63
CA HIS A 198 -15.24 -6.60 -16.31
C HIS A 198 -14.78 -5.14 -16.38
N LYS A 199 -15.56 -4.16 -15.87
CA LYS A 199 -15.05 -2.79 -15.69
C LYS A 199 -14.00 -2.79 -14.57
N SER A 200 -12.84 -3.38 -14.83
CA SER A 200 -11.64 -3.17 -14.01
C SER A 200 -10.89 -1.96 -14.57
N GLN A 201 -10.17 -1.28 -13.69
CA GLN A 201 -9.28 -0.20 -14.07
C GLN A 201 -8.20 -0.75 -15.02
N PHE A 202 -8.05 -0.15 -16.20
CA PHE A 202 -7.02 -0.51 -17.19
C PHE A 202 -5.77 0.36 -17.06
N SER A 203 -4.62 -0.29 -16.86
CA SER A 203 -3.31 0.35 -16.95
C SER A 203 -2.73 0.10 -18.35
N CYS A 204 -2.37 1.18 -19.05
CA CYS A 204 -1.62 1.09 -20.31
C CYS A 204 -0.16 0.65 -20.10
N GLN A 205 0.32 0.57 -18.86
CA GLN A 205 1.72 0.25 -18.49
C GLN A 205 2.78 1.25 -18.98
N ASN A 206 2.39 2.31 -19.70
CA ASN A 206 3.27 3.42 -20.04
C ASN A 206 3.74 4.15 -18.78
N LEU A 207 4.84 4.90 -18.90
CA LEU A 207 5.31 5.78 -17.84
C LEU A 207 4.23 6.85 -17.55
N CYS A 208 4.04 7.17 -16.27
CA CYS A 208 3.03 8.11 -15.82
C CYS A 208 3.20 9.47 -16.49
N GLY A 209 4.43 10.00 -16.57
CA GLY A 209 4.75 11.22 -17.30
C GLY A 209 4.17 12.52 -16.70
N ASN A 210 3.44 12.43 -15.58
CA ASN A 210 2.89 13.60 -14.90
C ASN A 210 3.99 14.45 -14.26
N LEU A 211 3.83 15.77 -14.32
CA LEU A 211 4.77 16.71 -13.68
C LEU A 211 4.77 16.53 -12.16
N LEU A 212 5.95 16.34 -11.58
CA LEU A 212 6.14 16.22 -10.14
C LEU A 212 5.91 17.56 -9.44
N SER A 213 5.68 17.52 -8.13
CA SER A 213 5.50 18.71 -7.28
C SER A 213 6.66 19.70 -7.33
N CYS A 214 7.85 19.26 -7.75
CA CYS A 214 9.02 20.12 -7.97
C CYS A 214 8.90 21.02 -9.22
N GLY A 215 7.95 20.74 -10.12
CA GLY A 215 7.66 21.53 -11.33
C GLY A 215 8.63 21.35 -12.51
N ASN A 216 9.71 20.57 -12.34
CA ASN A 216 10.77 20.43 -13.36
C ASN A 216 11.05 18.98 -13.79
N HIS A 217 10.48 18.00 -13.09
CA HIS A 217 10.71 16.58 -13.37
C HIS A 217 9.37 15.89 -13.57
N TYR A 218 9.39 14.77 -14.28
CA TYR A 218 8.23 13.97 -14.63
C TYR A 218 8.25 12.64 -13.89
N CYS A 219 7.07 12.13 -13.54
CA CYS A 219 6.89 10.85 -12.88
C CYS A 219 7.32 9.70 -13.79
N THR A 220 8.29 8.91 -13.33
CA THR A 220 8.82 7.73 -14.01
C THR A 220 8.18 6.43 -13.54
N LYS A 221 7.26 6.48 -12.57
CA LYS A 221 6.45 5.32 -12.20
C LYS A 221 5.65 4.81 -13.39
N PRO A 222 5.38 3.49 -13.49
CA PRO A 222 4.40 2.98 -14.44
C PRO A 222 3.02 3.59 -14.14
N CYS A 223 2.14 3.60 -15.14
CA CYS A 223 0.79 4.16 -15.04
C CYS A 223 0.08 3.71 -13.76
N HIS A 224 -0.21 4.68 -12.87
CA HIS A 224 -0.87 4.52 -11.58
C HIS A 224 -2.10 5.46 -11.48
N VAL A 225 -3.01 5.15 -10.55
CA VAL A 225 -4.25 5.93 -10.35
C VAL A 225 -3.90 7.28 -9.73
N LEU A 226 -4.26 8.37 -10.40
CA LEU A 226 -3.99 9.73 -9.91
C LEU A 226 -4.99 10.13 -8.84
N LYS A 227 -4.49 10.46 -7.64
CA LYS A 227 -5.34 10.77 -6.48
C LYS A 227 -6.09 12.11 -6.60
N ASN A 228 -5.58 13.09 -7.36
CA ASN A 228 -6.26 14.37 -7.60
C ASN A 228 -5.63 15.13 -8.78
N GLN A 229 -6.36 15.29 -9.87
CA GLN A 229 -6.30 16.47 -10.73
C GLN A 229 -7.74 16.95 -10.90
N THR A 230 -8.23 17.67 -9.89
CA THR A 230 -9.52 18.38 -9.87
C THR A 230 -9.33 19.88 -10.13
N SER A 231 -8.20 20.32 -10.69
CA SER A 231 -7.86 21.75 -10.74
C SER A 231 -7.72 22.34 -12.14
N THR A 232 -8.02 21.61 -13.21
CA THR A 232 -7.86 22.14 -14.59
C THR A 232 -9.02 21.86 -15.54
N LEU A 233 -10.21 21.50 -15.04
CA LEU A 233 -11.41 21.31 -15.88
C LEU A 233 -12.55 22.31 -15.61
N ASP A 234 -12.28 23.38 -14.87
CA ASP A 234 -13.29 24.44 -14.60
C ASP A 234 -13.26 25.59 -15.63
N GLN A 235 -12.64 25.39 -16.80
CA GLN A 235 -12.65 26.40 -17.88
C GLN A 235 -12.91 25.78 -19.25
N TYR A 236 -14.02 25.06 -19.43
CA TYR A 236 -14.88 25.13 -20.62
C TYR A 236 -16.02 24.11 -20.52
N GLY A 237 -17.28 24.57 -20.65
CA GLY A 237 -18.40 23.72 -21.08
C GLY A 237 -19.60 23.65 -20.12
N GLN A 238 -20.56 24.57 -20.30
CA GLN A 238 -21.97 24.35 -19.96
C GLN A 238 -22.53 23.17 -20.77
N GLY A 239 -23.17 22.21 -20.10
CA GLY A 239 -23.89 21.11 -20.76
C GLY A 239 -24.58 20.13 -19.79
N ASP A 240 -25.90 20.28 -19.66
CA ASP A 240 -26.96 19.33 -19.30
C ASP A 240 -26.93 18.52 -17.98
N SER A 241 -27.93 18.83 -17.15
CA SER A 241 -28.17 18.46 -15.75
C SER A 241 -28.64 17.02 -15.47
N ASN A 242 -28.45 16.07 -16.39
CA ASN A 242 -28.78 14.65 -16.16
C ASN A 242 -27.57 13.70 -16.12
N THR A 243 -26.36 14.21 -16.34
CA THR A 243 -25.11 13.42 -16.35
C THR A 243 -24.28 13.59 -15.07
N GLU A 244 -24.75 14.40 -14.10
CA GLU A 244 -23.98 14.72 -12.89
C GLU A 244 -24.10 13.65 -11.79
N LYS A 245 -25.21 12.89 -11.74
CA LYS A 245 -25.43 11.90 -10.68
C LYS A 245 -24.67 10.58 -10.88
N GLN A 246 -24.26 10.26 -12.11
CA GLN A 246 -23.40 9.10 -12.40
C GLN A 246 -21.90 9.41 -12.18
N HIS A 247 -21.48 10.66 -12.39
CA HIS A 247 -20.08 11.06 -12.17
C HIS A 247 -19.69 11.14 -10.69
N GLN A 248 -20.62 11.52 -9.80
CA GLN A 248 -20.34 11.64 -8.36
C GLN A 248 -20.09 10.29 -7.66
N PHE A 249 -20.67 9.18 -8.15
CA PHE A 249 -20.51 7.86 -7.53
C PHE A 249 -19.18 7.18 -7.91
N LEU A 250 -18.61 7.50 -9.07
CA LEU A 250 -17.31 7.00 -9.50
C LEU A 250 -16.14 7.75 -8.81
N LEU A 251 -16.33 9.01 -8.44
CA LEU A 251 -15.31 9.82 -7.74
C LEU A 251 -15.04 9.33 -6.30
N ASN A 252 -16.04 8.75 -5.62
CA ASN A 252 -15.91 8.30 -4.24
C ASN A 252 -15.27 6.91 -4.06
N ALA A 253 -15.15 6.11 -5.14
CA ALA A 253 -14.41 4.85 -5.12
C ALA A 253 -12.93 5.04 -5.46
N VAL A 254 -12.59 6.08 -6.22
CA VAL A 254 -11.20 6.42 -6.64
C VAL A 254 -10.36 6.94 -5.46
N THR A 255 -10.99 7.52 -4.44
CA THR A 255 -10.29 8.13 -3.28
C THR A 255 -9.68 7.13 -2.30
N LYS A 256 -10.02 5.83 -2.36
CA LYS A 256 -9.46 4.81 -1.46
C LYS A 256 -8.21 4.09 -1.97
N GLN A 257 -7.85 4.20 -3.25
CA GLN A 257 -6.72 3.45 -3.84
C GLN A 257 -5.76 4.30 -4.69
N GLY A 258 -5.97 5.62 -4.81
CA GLY A 258 -5.05 6.49 -5.54
C GLY A 258 -3.68 6.59 -4.86
N GLU A 259 -2.62 6.20 -5.57
CA GLU A 259 -1.23 6.45 -5.17
C GLU A 259 -0.75 7.78 -5.77
N PRO A 260 -0.06 8.63 -4.99
CA PRO A 260 0.54 9.85 -5.55
C PRO A 260 1.69 9.52 -6.52
N CYS A 261 1.97 10.47 -7.41
CA CYS A 261 3.22 10.46 -8.17
C CYS A 261 4.41 10.36 -7.21
N GLU A 262 5.55 9.88 -7.73
CA GLU A 262 6.76 9.81 -6.91
C GLU A 262 7.25 11.17 -6.44
N ASP A 263 7.92 11.19 -5.29
CA ASP A 263 8.57 12.40 -4.81
C ASP A 263 9.91 12.61 -5.52
N CYS A 264 10.21 13.87 -5.87
CA CYS A 264 11.48 14.21 -6.50
C CYS A 264 12.59 14.32 -5.46
N PHE A 265 13.58 13.42 -5.49
CA PHE A 265 14.77 13.46 -4.63
C PHE A 265 16.03 13.99 -5.31
N LEU A 266 15.94 14.42 -6.57
CA LEU A 266 17.07 14.98 -7.31
C LEU A 266 17.56 16.29 -6.66
N PRO A 267 18.87 16.58 -6.67
CA PRO A 267 19.40 17.82 -6.10
C PRO A 267 18.88 19.05 -6.86
N CYS A 268 18.63 20.13 -6.13
CA CYS A 268 18.23 21.39 -6.76
C CYS A 268 19.40 21.98 -7.58
N GLN A 269 19.17 22.20 -8.88
CA GLN A 269 20.14 22.80 -9.82
C GLN A 269 19.96 24.32 -9.97
N LYS A 270 19.01 24.93 -9.26
CA LYS A 270 18.78 26.38 -9.33
C LYS A 270 19.99 27.11 -8.74
N VAL A 271 20.44 28.14 -9.44
CA VAL A 271 21.43 29.07 -8.91
C VAL A 271 20.75 29.92 -7.85
N ARG A 272 21.33 30.00 -6.66
CA ARG A 272 20.83 30.85 -5.57
C ARG A 272 21.08 32.31 -5.88
N GLU A 273 20.22 33.17 -5.35
CA GLU A 273 20.44 34.61 -5.28
C GLU A 273 20.66 35.02 -3.81
N PRO A 274 21.78 35.68 -3.46
CA PRO A 274 22.94 36.03 -4.29
C PRO A 274 23.78 34.80 -4.68
N SER A 275 24.39 34.86 -5.87
CA SER A 275 25.16 33.75 -6.43
C SER A 275 26.27 33.29 -5.48
N CYS A 276 26.29 32.00 -5.20
CA CYS A 276 27.34 31.36 -4.41
C CYS A 276 27.61 29.95 -4.92
N PRO A 277 28.85 29.42 -4.76
CA PRO A 277 29.22 28.08 -5.22
C PRO A 277 28.65 26.96 -4.32
N HIS A 278 27.84 27.28 -3.31
CA HIS A 278 27.33 26.32 -2.36
C HIS A 278 26.02 25.68 -2.84
N PRO A 279 25.96 24.34 -2.95
CA PRO A 279 24.75 23.65 -3.39
C PRO A 279 23.58 23.88 -2.43
N CYS A 280 22.36 23.82 -2.96
CA CYS A 280 21.16 23.84 -2.13
C CYS A 280 21.07 22.52 -1.33
N PRO A 281 20.78 22.55 -0.02
CA PRO A 281 20.61 21.34 0.79
C PRO A 281 19.25 20.68 0.55
N LEU A 282 18.34 21.35 -0.15
CA LEU A 282 17.02 20.81 -0.46
C LEU A 282 17.04 20.04 -1.79
N PRO A 283 16.21 18.98 -1.91
CA PRO A 283 15.90 18.38 -3.20
C PRO A 283 15.21 19.40 -4.12
N CYS A 284 15.02 19.05 -5.39
CA CYS A 284 14.40 19.90 -6.39
C CYS A 284 13.05 20.43 -5.87
N HIS A 285 12.89 21.75 -5.90
CA HIS A 285 11.72 22.43 -5.39
C HIS A 285 11.31 23.55 -6.37
N SER A 286 10.02 23.86 -6.39
CA SER A 286 9.44 24.86 -7.28
C SER A 286 9.66 26.29 -6.77
N SER A 287 9.69 26.49 -5.46
CA SER A 287 9.95 27.77 -4.81
C SER A 287 11.37 28.31 -5.04
N GLU A 288 11.64 29.53 -4.59
CA GLU A 288 12.98 30.12 -4.52
C GLU A 288 13.87 29.37 -3.51
N CYS A 289 15.18 29.35 -3.76
CA CYS A 289 16.11 28.62 -2.90
C CYS A 289 16.31 29.32 -1.55
N PRO A 290 16.38 28.57 -0.44
CA PRO A 290 16.64 29.16 0.85
C PRO A 290 18.03 29.81 0.90
N PRO A 291 18.18 30.89 1.71
CA PRO A 291 19.42 31.66 1.79
C PRO A 291 20.60 30.82 2.30
N CYS A 292 21.79 31.11 1.77
CA CYS A 292 22.99 30.34 2.09
C CYS A 292 23.60 30.75 3.45
N LYS A 293 23.42 29.90 4.46
CA LYS A 293 23.98 30.07 5.82
C LYS A 293 25.37 29.45 6.01
N VAL A 294 26.03 29.03 4.93
CA VAL A 294 27.38 28.45 4.99
C VAL A 294 28.37 29.53 5.41
N LEU A 295 29.28 29.22 6.33
CA LEU A 295 30.31 30.16 6.78
C LEU A 295 31.45 30.27 5.76
N VAL A 296 31.62 31.44 5.17
CA VAL A 296 32.71 31.79 4.27
C VAL A 296 33.86 32.37 5.11
N LYS A 297 35.04 31.78 4.96
CA LYS A 297 36.27 32.23 5.63
C LYS A 297 37.02 33.20 4.72
N ARG A 298 37.29 34.41 5.20
CA ARG A 298 38.09 35.43 4.49
C ARG A 298 39.23 35.92 5.37
N SER A 299 40.43 35.96 4.81
CA SER A 299 41.59 36.49 5.52
C SER A 299 41.43 37.98 5.80
N CYS A 300 41.83 38.37 7.01
CA CYS A 300 42.02 39.78 7.34
C CYS A 300 43.12 40.37 6.46
N HIS A 301 43.09 41.68 6.19
CA HIS A 301 44.14 42.29 5.34
C HIS A 301 45.53 42.10 5.95
N CYS A 302 45.69 42.21 7.26
CA CYS A 302 46.99 41.97 7.90
C CYS A 302 47.46 40.50 7.87
N GLY A 303 46.58 39.55 7.53
CA GLY A 303 46.88 38.11 7.45
C GLY A 303 46.95 37.37 8.79
N THR A 304 46.82 38.08 9.92
CA THR A 304 46.95 37.51 11.27
C THR A 304 45.72 36.73 11.72
N MET A 305 44.53 37.11 11.24
CA MET A 305 43.28 36.46 11.58
C MET A 305 42.44 36.16 10.34
N VAL A 306 41.51 35.22 10.48
CA VAL A 306 40.55 34.82 9.45
C VAL A 306 39.16 35.10 10.00
N HIS A 307 38.43 35.98 9.32
CA HIS A 307 37.03 36.26 9.66
C HIS A 307 36.13 35.19 9.02
N ALA A 308 35.11 34.77 9.76
CA ALA A 308 34.08 33.88 9.26
C ALA A 308 32.76 34.66 9.18
N PHE A 309 32.15 34.69 8.01
CA PHE A 309 30.88 35.38 7.75
C PHE A 309 29.88 34.38 7.16
N GLU A 310 28.58 34.56 7.40
CA GLU A 310 27.59 33.80 6.65
C GLU A 310 27.60 34.21 5.18
N CYS A 311 27.47 33.25 4.27
CA CYS A 311 27.58 33.46 2.83
C CYS A 311 26.57 34.49 2.32
N ILE A 312 25.32 34.44 2.79
CA ILE A 312 24.31 35.43 2.44
C ILE A 312 24.73 36.84 2.85
N HIS A 313 25.12 37.03 4.11
CA HIS A 313 25.51 38.33 4.62
C HIS A 313 26.77 38.87 3.95
N TYR A 314 27.73 38.01 3.60
CA TYR A 314 28.94 38.45 2.90
C TYR A 314 28.64 38.83 1.45
N ASN A 315 27.89 38.01 0.71
CA ASN A 315 27.63 38.22 -0.71
C ASN A 315 26.54 39.27 -0.99
N SER A 316 25.71 39.63 0.00
CA SER A 316 24.75 40.73 -0.12
C SER A 316 25.39 42.11 0.02
N LEU A 317 26.60 42.19 0.59
CA LEU A 317 27.32 43.45 0.79
C LEU A 317 28.01 43.90 -0.50
N SER A 318 28.14 45.22 -0.66
CA SER A 318 28.92 45.81 -1.73
C SER A 318 30.41 45.45 -1.59
N ASN A 319 31.16 45.56 -2.70
CA ASN A 319 32.61 45.30 -2.69
C ASN A 319 33.39 46.17 -1.69
N GLU A 320 32.92 47.39 -1.39
CA GLU A 320 33.56 48.29 -0.42
C GLU A 320 33.33 47.84 1.02
N GLU A 321 32.10 47.46 1.35
CA GLU A 321 31.73 46.94 2.67
C GLU A 321 32.43 45.61 2.93
N GLN A 322 32.48 44.71 1.93
CA GLN A 322 33.24 43.45 2.01
C GLN A 322 34.73 43.70 2.31
N ARG A 323 35.33 44.77 1.78
CA ARG A 323 36.71 45.15 2.12
C ARG A 323 36.80 45.69 3.56
N ARG A 324 35.82 46.47 4.02
CA ARG A 324 35.80 47.07 5.36
C ARG A 324 35.70 46.01 6.47
N ILE A 325 34.78 45.07 6.35
CA ILE A 325 34.54 44.01 7.37
C ILE A 325 35.71 43.02 7.49
N ARG A 326 36.59 42.96 6.48
CA ARG A 326 37.83 42.17 6.50
C ARG A 326 38.98 42.86 7.25
N SER A 327 38.77 44.04 7.83
CA SER A 327 39.75 44.66 8.72
C SER A 327 39.57 44.15 10.15
N CYS A 328 40.67 43.87 10.85
CA CYS A 328 40.62 43.51 12.27
C CYS A 328 40.35 44.71 13.20
N GLY A 329 40.28 45.94 12.67
CA GLY A 329 40.11 47.17 13.45
C GLY A 329 41.32 47.56 14.30
N GLY A 330 42.33 46.70 14.42
CA GLY A 330 43.58 46.96 15.13
C GLY A 330 44.71 47.49 14.23
N PRO A 331 45.89 47.80 14.81
CA PRO A 331 47.06 48.21 14.06
C PRO A 331 47.54 47.10 13.12
N CYS A 332 48.01 47.48 11.94
CA CYS A 332 48.40 46.55 10.90
C CYS A 332 49.65 45.73 11.30
N HIS A 333 49.48 44.41 11.42
CA HIS A 333 50.56 43.48 11.78
C HIS A 333 51.57 43.22 10.65
N ARG A 334 51.40 43.84 9.48
CA ARG A 334 52.38 43.77 8.39
C ARG A 334 53.61 44.61 8.75
N LYS A 335 54.80 44.10 8.43
CA LYS A 335 56.05 44.86 8.56
C LYS A 335 56.15 45.85 7.41
N LEU A 336 56.64 47.05 7.71
CA LEU A 336 56.97 48.01 6.67
C LEU A 336 58.05 47.40 5.76
N PRO A 337 58.02 47.66 4.44
CA PRO A 337 59.09 47.23 3.56
C PRO A 337 60.43 47.78 4.09
N ASN A 338 61.50 46.99 4.06
CA ASN A 338 62.87 47.40 4.41
C ASN A 338 63.12 47.93 5.85
N CYS A 339 62.14 47.98 6.75
CA CYS A 339 62.32 48.41 8.14
C CYS A 339 61.78 47.31 9.09
N PRO A 340 62.43 47.05 10.26
CA PRO A 340 61.98 46.01 11.19
C PRO A 340 60.67 46.33 11.92
N HIS A 341 60.08 47.49 11.65
CA HIS A 341 58.91 48.03 12.33
C HIS A 341 57.59 47.59 11.69
N LEU A 342 56.56 47.44 12.54
CA LEU A 342 55.18 47.19 12.13
C LEU A 342 54.52 48.48 11.63
N CYS A 343 53.63 48.37 10.66
CA CYS A 343 52.82 49.48 10.19
C CYS A 343 51.98 50.07 11.35
N SER A 344 51.92 51.40 11.43
CA SER A 344 51.14 52.13 12.44
C SER A 344 49.68 52.34 12.07
N GLU A 345 49.34 52.19 10.78
CA GLU A 345 47.98 52.34 10.29
C GLU A 345 47.07 51.20 10.78
N ILE A 346 45.78 51.50 10.92
CA ILE A 346 44.76 50.47 11.13
C ILE A 346 44.80 49.50 9.96
N CYS A 347 44.52 48.22 10.20
CA CYS A 347 44.51 47.17 9.19
C CYS A 347 43.78 47.63 7.90
N HIS A 348 44.57 47.79 6.84
CA HIS A 348 44.15 48.38 5.58
C HIS A 348 44.36 47.38 4.43
N PRO A 349 43.54 47.43 3.36
CA PRO A 349 43.65 46.52 2.22
C PRO A 349 44.95 46.73 1.43
N ASP A 350 45.36 47.98 1.27
CA ASP A 350 46.45 48.38 0.39
C ASP A 350 47.83 47.96 0.89
N ARG A 351 48.86 48.21 0.09
CA ARG A 351 50.26 48.05 0.54
C ARG A 351 50.53 49.06 1.66
N CYS A 352 51.33 48.67 2.66
CA CYS A 352 51.66 49.58 3.75
C CYS A 352 52.42 50.79 3.18
N PRO A 353 52.18 52.01 3.72
CA PRO A 353 52.85 53.22 3.27
C PRO A 353 54.37 53.04 3.29
N SER A 354 55.05 53.63 2.30
CA SER A 354 56.48 53.43 2.09
C SER A 354 57.33 53.92 3.28
N VAL A 355 58.53 53.37 3.34
CA VAL A 355 59.52 53.47 4.43
C VAL A 355 60.03 54.88 4.70
N ASP A 356 59.76 55.81 3.79
CA ASP A 356 60.26 57.18 3.81
C ASP A 356 59.71 58.02 4.96
N HIS A 357 58.77 57.49 5.76
CA HIS A 357 58.15 58.18 6.89
C HIS A 357 58.24 57.39 8.21
N CYS A 358 59.13 56.40 8.32
CA CYS A 358 59.28 55.65 9.57
C CYS A 358 60.02 56.46 10.65
N ASN A 359 59.26 57.12 11.52
CA ASN A 359 59.77 57.98 12.61
C ASN A 359 60.16 57.21 13.90
N ARG A 360 60.32 55.88 13.83
CA ARG A 360 60.72 55.08 15.00
C ARG A 360 62.22 55.14 15.21
N LYS A 361 62.64 55.32 16.46
CA LYS A 361 64.06 55.38 16.87
C LYS A 361 64.71 54.00 16.81
N VAL A 362 65.91 53.94 16.26
CA VAL A 362 66.74 52.74 16.12
C VAL A 362 68.14 53.05 16.67
N ASN A 363 68.74 52.07 17.34
CA ASN A 363 70.09 52.20 17.86
C ASN A 363 71.11 51.85 16.79
N VAL A 364 71.88 52.84 16.32
CA VAL A 364 73.03 52.62 15.43
C VAL A 364 74.30 52.36 16.23
N ARG A 365 75.13 51.43 15.75
CA ARG A 365 76.36 50.99 16.43
C ARG A 365 77.56 51.01 15.49
N CYS A 366 78.75 51.16 16.06
CA CYS A 366 79.99 50.90 15.33
C CYS A 366 80.16 49.39 15.06
N VAL A 367 81.05 49.02 14.13
CA VAL A 367 81.42 47.62 13.86
C VAL A 367 81.88 46.90 15.14
N CYS A 368 82.57 47.65 16.02
CA CYS A 368 83.03 47.24 17.33
C CYS A 368 81.97 47.13 18.44
N ASN A 369 80.71 47.53 18.19
CA ASN A 369 79.61 47.59 19.15
C ASN A 369 79.78 48.48 20.41
N ASN A 370 80.91 49.18 20.59
CA ASN A 370 81.18 49.99 21.80
C ASN A 370 80.60 51.42 21.75
N LEU A 371 80.36 51.93 20.55
CA LEU A 371 79.64 53.18 20.33
C LEU A 371 78.20 52.89 19.93
N LYS A 372 77.27 53.56 20.60
CA LYS A 372 75.82 53.47 20.37
C LYS A 372 75.23 54.87 20.31
N LYS A 373 74.49 55.18 19.25
CA LYS A 373 73.71 56.43 19.11
C LYS A 373 72.30 56.11 18.64
N GLU A 374 71.34 56.97 18.95
CA GLU A 374 69.94 56.83 18.55
C GLU A 374 69.67 57.65 17.28
N TRP A 375 69.29 56.98 16.18
CA TRP A 375 68.91 57.59 14.89
C TRP A 375 67.47 57.20 14.54
N LEU A 376 66.80 57.93 13.65
CA LEU A 376 65.48 57.54 13.14
C LEU A 376 65.60 56.41 12.09
N CYS A 377 64.63 55.48 11.98
CA CYS A 377 64.68 54.40 10.95
C CYS A 377 64.88 54.99 9.55
N GLN A 378 64.24 56.11 9.23
CA GLN A 378 64.42 56.80 7.95
C GLN A 378 65.86 57.27 7.72
N GLU A 379 66.56 57.78 8.74
CA GLU A 379 67.96 58.23 8.65
C GLU A 379 68.92 57.06 8.47
N VAL A 380 68.64 55.95 9.16
CA VAL A 380 69.39 54.69 9.03
C VAL A 380 69.27 54.12 7.61
N LEU A 381 68.08 54.18 7.02
CA LEU A 381 67.85 53.72 5.65
C LEU A 381 68.52 54.61 4.61
N LYS A 382 68.46 55.94 4.79
CA LYS A 382 69.22 56.89 3.97
C LYS A 382 70.72 56.60 4.03
N ALA A 383 71.25 56.33 5.23
CA ALA A 383 72.65 55.97 5.41
C ALA A 383 73.04 54.65 4.70
N TYR A 384 72.15 53.64 4.68
CA TYR A 384 72.39 52.41 3.93
C TYR A 384 72.42 52.65 2.42
N CYS A 385 71.45 53.42 1.89
CA CYS A 385 71.42 53.81 0.48
C CYS A 385 72.68 54.59 0.07
N SER A 386 73.12 55.55 0.89
CA SER A 386 74.35 56.32 0.66
C SER A 386 75.62 55.45 0.73
N SER A 387 75.58 54.33 1.44
CA SER A 387 76.70 53.37 1.54
C SER A 387 76.72 52.31 0.43
N GLY A 388 75.78 52.37 -0.53
CA GLY A 388 75.65 51.38 -1.61
C GLY A 388 75.11 50.01 -1.16
N ARG A 389 74.54 49.90 0.05
CA ARG A 389 73.93 48.67 0.57
C ARG A 389 72.41 48.74 0.41
N ASP A 390 71.79 47.76 -0.24
CA ASP A 390 70.32 47.68 -0.30
C ASP A 390 69.78 47.29 1.11
N PRO A 391 68.88 48.10 1.71
CA PRO A 391 68.21 47.77 2.95
C PRO A 391 67.54 46.38 3.01
N LYS A 392 67.22 45.77 1.85
CA LYS A 392 66.65 44.41 1.76
C LYS A 392 67.62 43.30 2.16
N ASP A 393 68.91 43.53 1.98
CA ASP A 393 69.96 42.49 2.16
C ASP A 393 70.46 42.42 3.61
N ILE A 394 69.95 43.29 4.47
CA ILE A 394 70.43 43.43 5.84
C ILE A 394 69.59 42.55 6.76
N PRO A 395 70.18 41.51 7.38
CA PRO A 395 69.45 40.67 8.32
C PRO A 395 69.01 41.52 9.52
N LYS A 396 67.80 41.27 10.03
CA LYS A 396 67.17 42.06 11.10
C LYS A 396 68.07 42.29 12.33
N ASN A 397 68.96 41.34 12.62
CA ASN A 397 69.87 41.39 13.77
C ASN A 397 71.09 42.31 13.55
N GLN A 398 71.33 42.74 12.31
CA GLN A 398 72.43 43.62 11.90
C GLN A 398 71.96 45.02 11.48
N PHE A 399 70.65 45.28 11.56
CA PHE A 399 70.07 46.59 11.26
C PHE A 399 70.60 47.66 12.24
N GLY A 400 71.22 48.71 11.70
CA GLY A 400 71.89 49.76 12.46
C GLY A 400 73.35 49.46 12.85
N VAL A 401 73.90 48.27 12.58
CA VAL A 401 75.28 47.91 12.92
C VAL A 401 76.24 48.31 11.80
N GLY A 402 77.37 48.92 12.15
CA GLY A 402 78.43 49.30 11.20
C GLY A 402 78.12 50.56 10.39
N ILE A 403 77.22 51.42 10.89
CA ILE A 403 76.93 52.74 10.31
C ILE A 403 77.81 53.81 10.96
N LEU A 404 78.12 53.66 12.26
CA LEU A 404 79.04 54.56 12.96
C LEU A 404 80.50 54.15 12.71
N ALA A 405 81.34 55.12 12.36
CA ALA A 405 82.79 54.94 12.37
C ALA A 405 83.33 54.84 13.81
N CYS A 406 84.45 54.14 14.00
CA CYS A 406 85.16 54.15 15.27
C CYS A 406 85.83 55.52 15.47
N SER A 407 85.43 56.27 16.50
CA SER A 407 86.14 57.47 16.94
C SER A 407 87.12 57.14 18.07
N THR A 408 87.97 58.10 18.44
CA THR A 408 88.89 58.02 19.60
C THR A 408 88.17 57.68 20.92
N GLU A 409 86.88 58.05 21.07
CA GLU A 409 86.04 57.63 22.21
C GLU A 409 85.78 56.11 22.26
N CYS A 410 85.79 55.44 21.11
CA CYS A 410 85.60 54.00 21.02
C CYS A 410 86.82 53.23 21.55
N GLU A 411 88.00 53.68 21.18
CA GLU A 411 89.27 53.08 21.61
C GLU A 411 89.45 53.20 23.12
N ASN A 412 88.99 54.31 23.72
CA ASN A 412 89.01 54.51 25.16
C ASN A 412 88.04 53.58 25.91
N LYS A 413 86.84 53.32 25.37
CA LYS A 413 85.91 52.34 25.97
C LYS A 413 86.41 50.91 25.92
N VAL A 414 87.16 50.53 24.87
CA VAL A 414 87.78 49.19 24.76
C VAL A 414 88.84 48.99 25.84
N LYS A 415 89.61 50.05 26.17
CA LYS A 415 90.62 50.01 27.23
C LYS A 415 89.99 49.85 28.62
N VAL A 416 88.91 50.59 28.92
CA VAL A 416 88.19 50.52 30.21
C VAL A 416 87.53 49.16 30.45
N VAL A 417 86.88 48.57 29.43
CA VAL A 417 86.21 47.27 29.57
C VAL A 417 87.22 46.13 29.77
N LYS A 418 88.41 46.20 29.13
CA LYS A 418 89.48 45.21 29.33
C LYS A 418 90.09 45.29 30.74
N SER A 419 90.29 46.49 31.29
CA SER A 419 90.79 46.66 32.67
C SER A 419 89.78 46.19 33.72
N GLU A 420 88.48 46.39 33.48
CA GLU A 420 87.44 46.01 34.44
C GLU A 420 87.17 44.49 34.47
N LEU A 421 87.37 43.80 33.34
CA LEU A 421 87.28 42.34 33.25
C LEU A 421 88.47 41.63 33.93
N GLN A 422 89.63 42.31 34.04
CA GLN A 422 90.78 41.81 34.79
C GLN A 422 90.59 41.97 36.31
N HIS A 423 89.96 43.07 36.76
CA HIS A 423 89.62 43.26 38.18
C HIS A 423 88.56 42.29 38.70
N ARG A 424 87.61 41.84 37.86
CA ARG A 424 86.59 40.86 38.28
C ARG A 424 87.09 39.42 38.44
N LYS A 425 88.24 39.06 37.88
CA LYS A 425 88.80 37.70 38.00
C LYS A 425 89.59 37.44 39.29
N ALA A 426 89.88 38.48 40.08
CA ALA A 426 90.73 38.36 41.28
C ALA A 426 89.95 38.22 42.61
N ASN A 427 88.63 38.42 42.63
CA ASN A 427 87.86 38.60 43.88
C ASN A 427 86.69 37.60 44.08
N GLU A 428 86.84 36.31 43.77
CA GLU A 428 85.85 35.29 44.14
C GLU A 428 86.47 34.08 44.85
N THR A 429 86.68 34.23 46.17
CA THR A 429 86.69 33.11 47.14
C THR A 429 86.11 33.60 48.47
N LYS A 430 84.89 33.17 48.81
CA LYS A 430 84.38 32.76 50.14
C LYS A 430 82.85 32.78 50.23
N ASP A 431 82.32 31.59 50.55
CA ASP A 431 81.18 31.21 51.41
C ASP A 431 79.77 31.87 51.33
N HIS A 432 78.78 30.96 51.32
CA HIS A 432 77.30 31.00 51.35
C HIS A 432 76.65 31.75 52.56
N PRO A 433 75.30 32.04 52.66
CA PRO A 433 74.18 31.15 52.25
C PRO A 433 72.76 31.75 51.90
N VAL A 434 71.86 30.82 51.49
CA VAL A 434 70.36 30.75 51.49
C VAL A 434 69.47 31.72 50.67
N ALA A 435 68.72 31.15 49.69
CA ALA A 435 67.24 31.18 49.60
C ALA A 435 66.73 30.28 48.45
N GLU A 436 66.11 29.14 48.78
CA GLU A 436 65.45 28.25 47.82
C GLU A 436 64.08 28.81 47.39
N ILE A 437 63.94 29.10 46.09
CA ILE A 437 62.63 29.03 45.40
C ILE A 437 62.78 27.96 44.32
N ALA A 438 62.15 26.81 44.55
CA ALA A 438 62.14 25.69 43.63
C ALA A 438 61.45 26.07 42.31
N SER A 439 62.23 26.19 41.25
CA SER A 439 61.75 26.30 39.87
C SER A 439 61.32 24.92 39.35
N VAL A 440 60.00 24.69 39.27
CA VAL A 440 59.45 23.49 38.63
C VAL A 440 59.63 23.60 37.10
N PRO A 441 60.25 22.63 36.40
CA PRO A 441 60.45 22.73 34.95
C PRO A 441 59.14 22.58 34.17
N LYS A 442 58.92 23.46 33.17
CA LYS A 442 57.79 23.46 32.21
C LYS A 442 57.54 22.12 31.47
N ARG A 443 58.41 21.11 31.63
CA ARG A 443 58.31 19.78 30.99
C ARG A 443 57.27 18.85 31.65
N ARG A 444 56.90 19.05 32.92
CA ARG A 444 55.96 18.18 33.66
C ARG A 444 54.48 18.41 33.29
N ARG A 445 54.06 19.68 33.15
CA ARG A 445 52.67 20.08 32.77
C ARG A 445 52.22 19.65 31.36
N ARG A 446 53.15 19.34 30.45
CA ARG A 446 52.82 18.82 29.09
C ARG A 446 52.61 17.30 29.08
N ARG A 447 53.28 16.57 29.99
CA ARG A 447 53.06 15.13 30.18
C ARG A 447 51.71 14.85 30.83
N GLU A 448 51.32 15.64 31.83
CA GLU A 448 50.01 15.51 32.51
C GLU A 448 48.83 15.78 31.57
N ARG A 449 48.85 16.88 30.79
CA ARG A 449 47.80 17.17 29.79
C ARG A 449 47.68 16.12 28.69
N ASN A 450 48.80 15.55 28.22
CA ASN A 450 48.77 14.46 27.25
C ASN A 450 48.26 13.14 27.84
N GLN A 451 48.46 12.91 29.15
CA GLN A 451 47.99 11.72 29.84
C GLN A 451 46.48 11.80 30.16
N GLU A 452 45.97 12.99 30.50
CA GLU A 452 44.54 13.28 30.64
C GLU A 452 43.79 13.17 29.31
N ALA A 453 44.33 13.72 28.22
CA ALA A 453 43.73 13.58 26.89
C ALA A 453 43.68 12.11 26.43
N ARG A 454 44.73 11.32 26.71
CA ARG A 454 44.72 9.87 26.44
C ARG A 454 43.68 9.12 27.29
N ARG A 455 43.53 9.46 28.58
CA ARG A 455 42.51 8.85 29.45
C ARG A 455 41.09 9.18 28.99
N ALA A 456 40.83 10.43 28.60
CA ALA A 456 39.54 10.84 28.05
C ALA A 456 39.19 10.11 26.74
N SER A 457 40.16 9.93 25.84
CA SER A 457 39.95 9.18 24.59
C SER A 457 39.64 7.70 24.82
N LYS A 458 40.31 7.05 25.78
CA LYS A 458 40.06 5.64 26.14
C LYS A 458 38.69 5.45 26.76
N PHE A 459 38.25 6.37 27.61
CA PHE A 459 36.93 6.31 28.23
C PHE A 459 35.80 6.43 27.19
N GLN A 460 35.97 7.29 26.18
CA GLN A 460 35.01 7.42 25.06
C GLN A 460 34.93 6.14 24.22
N ILE A 461 36.07 5.50 23.93
CA ILE A 461 36.11 4.23 23.21
C ILE A 461 35.40 3.14 24.03
N ILE A 462 35.72 3.00 25.33
CA ILE A 462 35.09 2.00 26.21
C ILE A 462 33.57 2.24 26.29
N LYS A 463 33.13 3.48 26.46
CA LYS A 463 31.70 3.85 26.47
C LYS A 463 31.00 3.44 25.17
N SER A 464 31.60 3.73 24.01
CA SER A 464 31.04 3.34 22.71
C SER A 464 30.99 1.81 22.51
N THR A 465 31.95 1.09 23.08
CA THR A 465 32.04 -0.37 22.98
C THR A 465 30.99 -1.04 23.85
N ILE A 466 30.79 -0.56 25.07
CA ILE A 466 29.73 -1.01 25.98
C ILE A 466 28.35 -0.71 25.38
N GLN A 467 28.16 0.48 24.82
CA GLN A 467 26.89 0.87 24.19
C GLN A 467 26.55 -0.04 23.00
N ARG A 468 27.53 -0.39 22.15
CA ARG A 468 27.33 -1.35 21.06
C ARG A 468 26.99 -2.75 21.59
N GLY A 469 27.66 -3.21 22.64
CA GLY A 469 27.35 -4.50 23.28
C GLY A 469 25.93 -4.55 23.83
N LEU A 470 25.47 -3.48 24.48
CA LEU A 470 24.09 -3.38 25.00
C LEU A 470 23.05 -3.41 23.87
N ILE A 471 23.31 -2.71 22.75
CA ILE A 471 22.42 -2.72 21.59
C ILE A 471 22.33 -4.14 20.99
N ILE A 472 23.47 -4.84 20.85
CA ILE A 472 23.50 -6.20 20.31
C ILE A 472 22.72 -7.17 21.21
N SER A 473 22.89 -7.06 22.54
CA SER A 473 22.12 -7.86 23.51
C SER A 473 20.61 -7.62 23.39
N LEU A 474 20.19 -6.36 23.23
CA LEU A 474 18.79 -5.99 23.05
C LEU A 474 18.20 -6.58 21.76
N ILE A 475 18.96 -6.52 20.66
CA ILE A 475 18.57 -7.14 19.39
C ILE A 475 18.40 -8.66 19.56
N PHE A 476 19.32 -9.32 20.27
CA PHE A 476 19.24 -10.75 20.52
C PHE A 476 17.98 -11.13 21.31
N MET A 477 17.63 -10.36 22.35
CA MET A 477 16.40 -10.58 23.12
C MET A 477 15.13 -10.41 22.27
N VAL A 478 15.11 -9.43 21.36
CA VAL A 478 13.99 -9.24 20.42
C VAL A 478 13.88 -10.41 19.43
N ILE A 479 15.00 -10.93 18.94
CA ILE A 479 15.01 -12.10 18.05
C ILE A 479 14.46 -13.33 18.76
N ILE A 480 14.91 -13.61 19.99
CA ILE A 480 14.41 -14.74 20.79
C ILE A 480 12.89 -14.60 21.01
N ALA A 481 12.43 -13.40 21.40
CA ALA A 481 11.01 -13.14 21.58
C ALA A 481 10.22 -13.37 20.28
N SER A 482 10.71 -12.86 19.15
CA SER A 482 10.07 -13.04 17.85
C SER A 482 9.98 -14.52 17.45
N VAL A 483 11.05 -15.30 17.64
CA VAL A 483 11.06 -16.75 17.38
C VAL A 483 10.08 -17.47 18.31
N TYR A 484 10.06 -17.11 19.61
CA TYR A 484 9.14 -17.71 20.58
C TYR A 484 7.67 -17.44 20.24
N TYR A 485 7.32 -16.19 19.94
CA TYR A 485 5.95 -15.84 19.56
C TYR A 485 5.56 -16.40 18.19
N GLY A 486 6.51 -16.44 17.24
CA GLY A 486 6.30 -17.07 15.92
C GLY A 486 6.05 -18.57 16.05
N TYR A 487 6.86 -19.28 16.84
CA TYR A 487 6.66 -20.70 17.12
C TYR A 487 5.34 -20.98 17.82
N LYS A 488 4.98 -20.16 18.83
CA LYS A 488 3.70 -20.28 19.54
C LYS A 488 2.50 -20.06 18.60
N GLY A 489 2.61 -19.11 17.66
CA GLY A 489 1.59 -18.87 16.63
C GLY A 489 1.44 -20.05 15.66
N LEU A 490 2.55 -20.63 15.22
CA LEU A 490 2.54 -21.83 14.37
C LEU A 490 1.92 -23.03 15.08
N PHE A 491 2.21 -23.22 16.36
CA PHE A 491 1.63 -24.29 17.16
C PHE A 491 0.11 -24.12 17.29
N LEU A 492 -0.37 -22.89 17.55
CA LEU A 492 -1.80 -22.60 17.60
C LEU A 492 -2.50 -22.84 16.25
N LEU A 493 -1.84 -22.50 15.15
CA LEU A 493 -2.36 -22.74 13.81
C LEU A 493 -2.45 -24.23 13.50
N SER A 494 -1.46 -25.02 13.94
CA SER A 494 -1.48 -26.48 13.83
C SER A 494 -2.65 -27.09 14.59
N ASP A 495 -2.87 -26.67 15.84
CA ASP A 495 -3.99 -27.16 16.65
C ASP A 495 -5.34 -26.81 16.01
N TRP A 496 -5.48 -25.58 15.52
CA TRP A 496 -6.70 -25.15 14.82
C TRP A 496 -6.95 -25.94 13.52
N MET A 497 -5.90 -26.22 12.74
CA MET A 497 -6.02 -27.05 11.53
C MET A 497 -6.46 -28.48 11.87
N ASN A 498 -5.91 -29.07 12.92
CA ASN A 498 -6.31 -30.41 13.40
C ASN A 498 -7.78 -30.44 13.82
N GLU A 499 -8.25 -29.42 14.55
CA GLU A 499 -9.65 -29.32 14.96
C GLU A 499 -10.60 -29.16 13.74
N MET A 500 -10.18 -28.40 12.74
CA MET A 500 -10.93 -28.26 11.48
C MET A 500 -11.00 -29.58 10.69
N GLU A 501 -9.95 -30.40 10.70
CA GLU A 501 -9.97 -31.72 10.08
C GLU A 501 -10.88 -32.69 10.83
N GLU A 502 -10.88 -32.65 12.15
CA GLU A 502 -11.76 -33.48 12.98
C GLU A 502 -13.24 -33.12 12.76
N GLN A 503 -13.55 -31.83 12.65
CA GLN A 503 -14.90 -31.36 12.27
C GLN A 503 -15.31 -31.82 10.87
N ARG A 504 -14.38 -31.83 9.90
CA ARG A 504 -14.65 -32.37 8.55
C ARG A 504 -14.90 -33.88 8.60
N LEU A 505 -14.16 -34.62 9.42
CA LEU A 505 -14.33 -36.07 9.57
C LEU A 505 -15.69 -36.40 10.22
N ASN A 506 -16.06 -35.68 11.28
CA ASN A 506 -17.36 -35.82 11.95
C ASN A 506 -18.53 -35.47 11.03
N ARG A 507 -18.39 -34.48 10.14
CA ARG A 507 -19.41 -34.20 9.11
C ARG A 507 -19.53 -35.31 8.06
N ARG A 508 -18.45 -36.04 7.76
CA ARG A 508 -18.48 -37.18 6.82
C ARG A 508 -19.11 -38.43 7.45
N THR A 509 -18.94 -38.64 8.75
CA THR A 509 -19.53 -39.78 9.48
C THR A 509 -20.99 -39.55 9.89
N ALA A 510 -21.44 -38.29 9.96
CA ALA A 510 -22.83 -37.91 10.28
C ALA A 510 -23.84 -38.06 9.12
N VAL A 511 -23.49 -38.77 8.03
CA VAL A 511 -24.48 -39.14 7.00
C VAL A 511 -25.30 -40.32 7.52
N PRO A 512 -26.63 -40.17 7.72
CA PRO A 512 -27.44 -41.27 8.23
C PRO A 512 -27.53 -42.39 7.18
N ARG A 513 -27.09 -43.59 7.55
CA ARG A 513 -27.45 -44.82 6.82
C ARG A 513 -28.96 -45.02 6.99
N PHE A 514 -29.73 -44.65 5.96
CA PHE A 514 -31.10 -45.10 5.80
C PHE A 514 -31.07 -46.60 5.46
N ASN A 515 -31.50 -47.41 6.42
CA ASN A 515 -32.04 -48.75 6.21
C ASN A 515 -33.48 -48.75 6.68
#